data_AF-K4LCJ3-F1
#
_entry.id   AF-K4LCJ3-F1
#
_cell.length_a   1.000
_cell.length_b   1.000
_cell.length_c   1.000
_cell.angle_alpha   90.00
_cell.angle_beta   90.00
_cell.angle_gamma   90.00
#
_symmetry.space_group_name_H-M   'P 1'
#
loop_
_entity.id
_entity.type
_entity.pdbx_description
1 polymer ?
#
loop_
_entity_poly.entity_id
_entity_poly.type
_entity_poly.pdbx_seq_one_letter_code
_entity_poly.pdbx_strand_id
1 'polypeptide(L)'
;MLSALEKVSQDFLALTLQEKLEFLKRITNTPPGEWVEMDGKLHFIPEGPPATEEEEEVFQRENEEIDAGRGITLHELKKKFEV
;
A
#
# COMPACT_ATOMS: atom_id res chain seq x y z
N MET A 1 25.72 -3.40 14.84
CA MET A 1 25.06 -4.27 13.84
C MET A 1 23.77 -3.59 13.46
N LEU A 2 23.52 -3.36 12.17
CA LEU A 2 22.21 -2.91 11.69
C LEU A 2 21.20 -4.03 11.89
N SER A 3 19.98 -3.68 12.24
CA SER A 3 18.85 -4.61 12.23
C SER A 3 18.60 -5.11 10.80
N ALA A 4 17.90 -6.25 10.68
CA ALA A 4 17.54 -6.81 9.39
C ALA A 4 16.72 -5.80 8.55
N LEU A 5 15.82 -5.04 9.18
CA LEU A 5 15.01 -4.03 8.51
C LEU A 5 15.87 -2.89 7.98
N GLU A 6 16.76 -2.33 8.80
CA GLU A 6 17.64 -1.22 8.38
C GLU A 6 18.55 -1.64 7.23
N LYS A 7 19.05 -2.88 7.25
CA LYS A 7 19.85 -3.42 6.15
C LYS A 7 19.04 -3.51 4.85
N VAL A 8 17.83 -4.07 4.90
CA VAL A 8 16.94 -4.15 3.74
C VAL A 8 16.58 -2.75 3.22
N SER A 9 16.35 -1.78 4.10
CA SER A 9 16.09 -0.39 3.69
C SER A 9 17.28 0.24 2.97
N GLN A 10 18.50 0.06 3.48
CA GLN A 10 19.70 0.56 2.81
C GLN A 10 19.94 -0.12 1.46
N ASP A 11 19.82 -1.44 1.41
CA ASP A 11 19.96 -2.22 0.19
C ASP A 11 18.93 -1.76 -0.85
N PHE A 12 17.67 -1.54 -0.45
CA PHE A 12 16.62 -1.02 -1.34
C PHE A 12 16.92 0.38 -1.86
N LEU A 13 17.45 1.29 -1.04
CA LEU A 13 17.78 2.64 -1.48
C LEU A 13 18.88 2.67 -2.55
N ALA A 14 19.82 1.72 -2.47
CA ALA A 14 20.93 1.56 -3.40
C ALA A 14 20.53 0.96 -4.76
N LEU A 15 19.33 0.38 -4.88
CA LEU A 15 18.82 -0.18 -6.13
C LEU A 15 18.54 0.92 -7.17
N THR A 16 18.70 0.58 -8.43
CA THR A 16 18.19 1.38 -9.55
C THR A 16 16.67 1.43 -9.53
N LEU A 17 16.06 2.38 -10.25
CA LEU A 17 14.60 2.47 -10.35
C LEU A 17 13.97 1.14 -10.78
N GLN A 18 14.48 0.54 -11.86
CA GLN A 18 13.93 -0.71 -12.40
C GLN A 18 13.99 -1.85 -11.37
N GLU A 19 15.09 -1.96 -10.63
CA GLU A 19 15.24 -2.96 -9.57
C GLU A 19 14.31 -2.69 -8.39
N LYS A 20 14.08 -1.42 -8.01
CA LYS A 20 13.09 -1.05 -6.99
C LYS A 20 11.69 -1.48 -7.39
N LEU A 21 11.31 -1.24 -8.65
CA LEU A 21 10.01 -1.63 -9.18
C LEU A 21 9.83 -3.16 -9.17
N GLU A 22 10.82 -3.91 -9.64
CA GLU A 22 10.79 -5.38 -9.62
C GLU A 22 10.80 -5.95 -8.19
N PHE A 23 11.54 -5.31 -7.27
CA PHE A 23 11.51 -5.67 -5.86
C PHE A 23 10.10 -5.50 -5.29
N LEU A 24 9.48 -4.33 -5.48
CA LEU A 24 8.13 -4.04 -5.00
C LEU A 24 7.12 -5.06 -5.54
N LYS A 25 7.12 -5.34 -6.86
CA LYS A 25 6.25 -6.36 -7.47
C LYS A 25 6.34 -7.73 -6.81
N ARG A 26 7.50 -8.11 -6.26
CA ARG A 26 7.70 -9.41 -5.61
C ARG A 26 7.26 -9.44 -4.15
N ILE A 27 7.33 -8.31 -3.46
CA ILE A 27 7.08 -8.25 -2.01
C ILE A 27 5.70 -7.71 -1.64
N THR A 28 5.05 -6.97 -2.54
CA THR A 28 3.71 -6.43 -2.31
C THR A 28 2.66 -7.32 -2.97
N ASN A 29 1.64 -7.72 -2.21
CA ASN A 29 0.45 -8.37 -2.77
C ASN A 29 -0.53 -7.29 -3.24
N THR A 30 -0.29 -6.73 -4.42
CA THR A 30 -1.13 -5.69 -5.03
C THR A 30 -2.06 -6.28 -6.09
N PRO A 31 -3.21 -5.66 -6.36
CA PRO A 31 -4.02 -5.99 -7.53
C PRO A 31 -3.24 -5.78 -8.84
N PRO A 32 -3.75 -6.21 -10.01
CA PRO A 32 -3.17 -5.85 -11.30
C PRO A 32 -2.97 -4.33 -11.41
N GLY A 33 -1.85 -3.90 -11.97
CA GLY A 33 -1.47 -2.49 -12.02
C GLY A 33 0.02 -2.29 -12.27
N GLU A 34 0.43 -1.02 -12.29
CA GLU A 34 1.79 -0.60 -12.60
C GLU A 34 2.38 0.26 -11.48
N TRP A 35 3.66 0.03 -11.17
CA TRP A 35 4.43 0.93 -10.34
C TRP A 35 5.12 1.97 -11.22
N VAL A 36 4.96 3.25 -10.89
CA VAL A 36 5.57 4.38 -11.60
C VAL A 36 6.35 5.27 -10.64
N GLU A 37 7.35 5.98 -11.14
CA GLU A 37 8.03 7.04 -10.39
C GLU A 37 7.47 8.41 -10.80
N MET A 38 6.96 9.16 -9.82
CA MET A 38 6.51 10.54 -9.99
C MET A 38 7.11 11.38 -8.86
N ASP A 39 7.72 12.51 -9.20
CA ASP A 39 8.35 13.44 -8.25
C ASP A 39 9.33 12.77 -7.25
N GLY A 40 10.08 11.77 -7.72
CA GLY A 40 11.04 11.02 -6.90
C GLY A 40 10.40 10.07 -5.88
N LYS A 41 9.10 9.81 -6.01
CA LYS A 41 8.33 8.85 -5.20
C LYS A 41 7.79 7.74 -6.09
N LEU A 42 7.73 6.54 -5.52
CA LEU A 42 7.13 5.38 -6.17
C LEU A 42 5.64 5.34 -5.85
N HIS A 43 4.82 5.32 -6.90
CA HIS A 43 3.37 5.25 -6.84
C HIS A 43 2.91 3.95 -7.49
N PHE A 44 1.89 3.32 -6.92
CA PHE A 44 1.20 2.20 -7.53
C PHE A 44 -0.09 2.70 -8.18
N ILE A 45 -0.28 2.43 -9.47
CA ILE A 45 -1.47 2.74 -10.24
C ILE A 45 -2.19 1.40 -10.53
N PRO A 46 -3.32 1.11 -9.87
CA PRO A 46 -4.08 -0.10 -10.17
C PRO A 46 -4.63 -0.06 -11.60
N GLU A 47 -4.64 -1.23 -12.25
CA GLU A 47 -5.31 -1.43 -13.54
C GLU A 47 -6.82 -1.56 -13.31
N GLY A 48 -7.61 -0.80 -14.05
CA GLY A 48 -9.07 -0.83 -13.95
C GLY A 48 -9.72 0.49 -14.35
N PRO A 49 -11.06 0.54 -14.35
CA PRO A 49 -11.75 1.81 -14.47
C PRO A 49 -11.35 2.73 -13.29
N PRO A 50 -11.35 4.06 -13.48
CA PRO A 50 -11.23 4.97 -12.35
C PRO A 50 -12.31 4.65 -11.32
N ALA A 51 -12.00 4.89 -10.05
CA ALA A 51 -12.99 4.76 -8.97
C ALA A 51 -14.24 5.57 -9.32
N THR A 52 -15.39 4.97 -9.09
CA THR A 52 -16.67 5.66 -9.18
C THR A 52 -16.79 6.73 -8.10
N GLU A 53 -17.65 7.73 -8.29
CA GLU A 53 -17.91 8.75 -7.25
C GLU A 53 -18.36 8.11 -5.93
N GLU A 54 -19.16 7.03 -6.01
CA GLU A 54 -19.61 6.29 -4.83
C GLU A 54 -18.43 5.61 -4.09
N GLU A 55 -17.50 4.99 -4.81
CA GLU A 55 -16.31 4.37 -4.22
C GLU A 55 -15.37 5.41 -3.59
N GLU A 56 -15.23 6.58 -4.23
CA GLU A 56 -14.42 7.69 -3.71
C GLU A 56 -15.04 8.28 -2.42
N GLU A 57 -16.37 8.44 -2.37
CA GLU A 57 -17.10 8.87 -1.17
C GLU A 57 -16.96 7.88 -0.01
N VAL A 58 -16.98 6.57 -0.31
CA VAL A 58 -16.74 5.53 0.69
C VAL A 58 -15.31 5.62 1.21
N PHE A 59 -14.32 5.72 0.32
CA PHE A 59 -12.91 5.82 0.69
C PHE A 59 -12.61 7.04 1.58
N GLN A 60 -13.16 8.21 1.24
CA GLN A 60 -12.99 9.42 2.06
C GLN A 60 -13.60 9.24 3.46
N ARG A 61 -14.82 8.72 3.54
CA ARG A 61 -15.50 8.48 4.82
C ARG A 61 -14.74 7.49 5.70
N GLU A 62 -14.20 6.42 5.13
CA GLU A 62 -13.42 5.44 5.88
C GLU A 62 -12.11 6.04 6.40
N ASN A 63 -11.43 6.87 5.61
CA ASN A 63 -10.24 7.60 6.09
C ASN A 63 -10.57 8.58 7.20
N GLU A 64 -11.68 9.32 7.12
CA GLU A 64 -12.12 10.22 8.20
C GLU A 64 -12.39 9.47 9.51
N GLU A 65 -12.99 8.28 9.44
CA GLU A 65 -13.21 7.44 10.62
C GLU A 65 -11.90 6.88 11.18
N ILE A 66 -10.93 6.52 10.33
CA ILE A 66 -9.58 6.11 10.75
C ILE A 66 -8.85 7.26 11.44
N ASP A 67 -8.87 8.46 10.85
CA ASP A 67 -8.23 9.66 11.40
C ASP A 67 -8.88 10.10 12.72
N ALA A 68 -10.19 9.89 12.85
CA ALA A 68 -10.93 10.09 14.10
C ALA A 68 -10.70 8.99 15.14
N GLY A 69 -9.92 7.94 14.82
CA GLY A 69 -9.66 6.80 15.68
C GLY A 69 -10.87 5.90 15.93
N ARG A 70 -11.88 5.97 15.06
CA ARG A 70 -13.15 5.21 15.14
C ARG A 70 -13.15 3.94 14.28
N GLY A 71 -12.00 3.55 13.73
CA GLY A 71 -11.83 2.29 13.03
C GLY A 71 -11.97 1.06 13.96
N ILE A 72 -12.43 -0.05 13.40
CA ILE A 72 -12.42 -1.35 14.11
C ILE A 72 -10.99 -1.91 14.14
N THR A 73 -10.62 -2.53 15.26
CA THR A 73 -9.31 -3.17 15.39
C THR A 73 -9.19 -4.40 14.48
N LEU A 74 -7.97 -4.77 14.08
CA LEU A 74 -7.68 -6.02 13.36
C LEU A 74 -8.25 -7.26 14.07
N HIS A 75 -8.32 -7.23 15.40
CA HIS A 75 -8.91 -8.30 16.20
C HIS A 75 -10.44 -8.38 16.02
N GLU A 76 -11.12 -7.24 16.03
CA GLU A 76 -12.57 -7.16 15.78
C GLU A 76 -12.93 -7.50 14.33
N LEU A 77 -12.09 -7.11 13.37
CA LEU A 77 -12.23 -7.49 11.98
C LEU A 77 -12.15 -9.02 11.82
N LYS A 78 -11.12 -9.66 12.39
CA LYS A 78 -10.97 -11.13 12.33
C LYS A 78 -12.17 -11.87 12.89
N LYS A 79 -12.73 -11.40 14.02
CA LYS A 79 -13.96 -11.98 14.60
C LYS A 79 -15.19 -11.89 13.70
N LYS A 80 -15.28 -10.90 12.82
CA LYS A 80 -16.40 -10.79 11.86
C LYS A 80 -16.29 -11.78 10.70
N PHE A 81 -15.09 -12.27 10.40
CA PHE A 81 -14.83 -13.18 9.26
C PHE A 81 -14.50 -14.62 9.68
N GLU A 82 -14.38 -14.90 10.98
CA GLU A 82 -14.44 -16.28 11.51
C GLU A 82 -15.91 -16.72 11.56
N VAL A 83 -16.30 -17.55 10.57
CA VAL A 83 -17.53 -18.38 10.58
C VAL A 83 -17.25 -19.66 11.36
#